data_AF-S2XNN8-F1
#
_entry.id   AF-S2XNN8-F1
#
_cell.length_a   1.000
_cell.length_b   1.000
_cell.length_c   1.000
_cell.angle_alpha   90.00
_cell.angle_beta   90.00
_cell.angle_gamma   90.00
#
_symmetry.space_group_name_H-M   'P 1'
#
loop_
_entity.id
_entity.type
_entity.pdbx_description
1 polymer ?
#
loop_
_entity_poly.entity_id
_entity_poly.type
_entity_poly.pdbx_seq_one_letter_code
_entity_poly.pdbx_strand_id
1 'polypeptide(L)'
;MTTMKESNHEEAQTTQMTMIQAINDGMRLLLEEDDRTIILGEDIGKNGGVFRATEGLQEKFGADRVVDTPLAESGIIGTSIGLAVNGFKPIAEIQFLGFIYPAYEQIMTHVSRIRMRSMSHFTVPMVIRAPYGAGIRAPEIHSDSTETLFTHMPGIKVVCPSNPYDAKGLLIAAMEDPDPVLVLETMKNYRSQREEVPVGKYTVEIGKGKVVREGTDVTLIAWGAMVAIAEKAAVQAEKKGISCEIIDLRTLYPIDRDIIAQSVQKTTRAVIIHEAHHTGGLGNDIVSIINDTSFLYLRAPIERVTGFDVPVPFFTLEEHYLPTPARIVEGIEKVVHF
;
A
#
# COMPACT_ATOMS: atom_id res chain seq x y z
N MET A 1 16.90 45.79 17.07
CA MET A 1 15.94 44.80 17.59
C MET A 1 14.98 44.47 16.46
N THR A 2 15.33 43.47 15.67
CA THR A 2 14.49 42.99 14.56
C THR A 2 13.69 41.81 15.12
N THR A 3 12.41 42.02 15.36
CA THR A 3 11.47 41.00 15.84
C THR A 3 11.32 39.93 14.77
N MET A 4 11.73 38.71 15.10
CA MET A 4 11.41 37.51 14.33
C MET A 4 9.89 37.30 14.39
N LYS A 5 9.25 37.19 13.24
CA LYS A 5 7.87 36.68 13.14
C LYS A 5 7.91 35.21 13.50
N GLU A 6 7.37 34.86 14.65
CA GLU A 6 6.97 33.49 14.97
C GLU A 6 5.91 33.06 13.95
N SER A 7 6.24 32.05 13.14
CA SER A 7 5.27 31.36 12.30
C SER A 7 4.41 30.50 13.21
N ASN A 8 3.20 30.97 13.51
CA ASN A 8 2.15 30.13 14.07
C ASN A 8 1.80 29.05 13.04
N HIS A 9 2.37 27.85 13.19
CA HIS A 9 1.75 26.64 12.65
C HIS A 9 0.54 26.33 13.53
N GLU A 10 -0.65 26.71 13.08
CA GLU A 10 -1.88 26.12 13.62
C GLU A 10 -1.76 24.60 13.43
N GLU A 11 -1.72 23.84 14.54
CA GLU A 11 -1.80 22.38 14.48
C GLU A 11 -3.07 22.00 13.74
N ALA A 12 -2.91 21.29 12.62
CA ALA A 12 -4.04 20.86 11.82
C ALA A 12 -4.98 20.00 12.67
N GLN A 13 -6.26 20.36 12.74
CA GLN A 13 -7.26 19.61 13.51
C GLN A 13 -7.27 18.13 13.10
N THR A 14 -7.08 17.22 14.06
CA THR A 14 -7.10 15.77 13.85
C THR A 14 -8.37 15.14 14.41
N THR A 15 -8.68 13.92 13.96
CA THR A 15 -9.73 13.07 14.54
C THR A 15 -9.32 11.60 14.49
N GLN A 16 -9.85 10.81 15.42
CA GLN A 16 -9.55 9.38 15.55
C GLN A 16 -10.27 8.58 14.47
N MET A 17 -9.54 8.08 13.47
CA MET A 17 -10.09 7.30 12.35
C MET A 17 -9.49 5.91 12.29
N THR A 18 -10.31 4.91 11.93
CA THR A 18 -9.78 3.65 11.39
C THR A 18 -9.29 3.85 9.95
N MET A 19 -8.55 2.89 9.40
CA MET A 19 -8.04 2.99 8.03
C MET A 19 -9.17 3.09 7.00
N ILE A 20 -10.25 2.31 7.15
CA ILE A 20 -11.42 2.40 6.25
C ILE A 20 -12.10 3.78 6.31
N GLN A 21 -12.15 4.40 7.50
CA GLN A 21 -12.70 5.75 7.68
C GLN A 21 -11.79 6.81 7.05
N ALA A 22 -10.47 6.67 7.18
CA ALA A 22 -9.51 7.58 6.57
C ALA A 22 -9.54 7.52 5.03
N ILE A 23 -9.72 6.32 4.46
CA ILE A 23 -9.92 6.11 3.02
C ILE A 23 -11.22 6.78 2.54
N ASN A 24 -12.34 6.54 3.24
CA ASN A 24 -13.61 7.19 2.95
C ASN A 24 -13.48 8.73 2.99
N ASP A 25 -12.82 9.24 4.02
CA ASP A 25 -12.61 10.67 4.20
C ASP A 25 -11.72 11.28 3.11
N GLY A 26 -10.67 10.57 2.69
CA GLY A 26 -9.85 10.96 1.53
C GLY A 26 -10.66 11.06 0.25
N MET A 27 -11.48 10.04 -0.05
CA MET A 27 -12.37 10.06 -1.22
C MET A 27 -13.41 11.17 -1.15
N ARG A 28 -13.99 11.41 0.03
CA ARG A 28 -14.95 12.50 0.27
C ARG A 28 -14.35 13.86 -0.07
N LEU A 29 -13.12 14.13 0.39
CA LEU A 29 -12.41 15.39 0.09
C LEU A 29 -12.11 15.53 -1.41
N LEU A 30 -11.68 14.46 -2.07
CA LEU A 30 -11.42 14.47 -3.52
C LEU A 30 -12.69 14.71 -4.36
N LEU A 31 -13.84 14.20 -3.90
CA LEU A 31 -15.14 14.46 -4.53
C LEU A 31 -15.63 15.89 -4.32
N GLU A 32 -15.37 16.48 -3.13
CA GLU A 32 -15.72 17.88 -2.81
C GLU A 32 -14.92 18.90 -3.63
N GLU A 33 -13.66 18.57 -3.94
CA GLU A 33 -12.72 19.51 -4.56
C GLU A 33 -12.81 19.55 -6.08
N ASP A 34 -13.08 18.42 -6.73
CA ASP A 34 -13.00 18.30 -8.20
C ASP A 34 -14.20 17.55 -8.76
N ASP A 35 -15.04 18.24 -9.52
CA ASP A 35 -16.24 17.67 -10.16
C ASP A 35 -15.94 16.58 -11.19
N ARG A 36 -14.66 16.46 -11.60
CA ARG A 36 -14.19 15.41 -12.50
C ARG A 36 -13.84 14.12 -11.76
N THR A 37 -13.76 14.13 -10.43
CA THR A 37 -13.51 12.92 -9.63
C THR A 37 -14.74 12.04 -9.64
N ILE A 38 -14.61 10.79 -10.09
CA ILE A 38 -15.69 9.80 -10.10
C ILE A 38 -15.19 8.53 -9.41
N ILE A 39 -16.02 7.94 -8.54
CA ILE A 39 -15.75 6.63 -7.96
C ILE A 39 -16.64 5.61 -8.67
N LEU A 40 -16.06 4.49 -9.09
CA LEU A 40 -16.81 3.43 -9.76
C LEU A 40 -16.31 2.04 -9.35
N GLY A 41 -17.24 1.09 -9.24
CA GLY A 41 -16.94 -0.29 -8.86
C GLY A 41 -18.19 -1.07 -8.50
N GLU A 42 -18.01 -2.27 -7.96
CA GLU A 42 -19.10 -3.18 -7.60
C GLU A 42 -19.61 -2.92 -6.18
N ASP A 43 -20.91 -2.69 -6.04
CA ASP A 43 -21.59 -2.43 -4.75
C ASP A 43 -21.11 -1.19 -3.98
N ILE A 44 -20.43 -0.25 -4.64
CA ILE A 44 -19.85 0.96 -4.03
C ILE A 44 -20.84 2.12 -3.87
N GLY A 45 -22.02 2.04 -4.50
CA GLY A 45 -23.05 3.06 -4.50
C GLY A 45 -23.88 3.06 -3.21
N LYS A 46 -25.14 2.65 -3.30
CA LYS A 46 -26.07 2.66 -2.14
C LYS A 46 -25.58 1.80 -0.98
N ASN A 47 -24.91 0.69 -1.28
CA ASN A 47 -24.35 -0.19 -0.26
C ASN A 47 -23.06 0.39 0.35
N GLY A 48 -22.38 1.35 -0.29
CA GLY A 48 -21.15 1.93 0.26
C GLY A 48 -19.94 0.98 0.28
N GLY A 49 -19.96 -0.08 -0.53
CA GLY A 49 -18.93 -1.09 -0.65
C GLY A 49 -19.06 -2.21 0.38
N VAL A 50 -18.57 -3.41 0.03
CA VAL A 50 -18.60 -4.59 0.91
C VAL A 50 -17.82 -4.36 2.22
N PHE A 51 -16.78 -3.52 2.17
CA PHE A 51 -16.00 -3.10 3.33
C PHE A 51 -16.47 -1.79 3.97
N ARG A 52 -17.50 -1.13 3.44
CA ARG A 52 -17.95 0.22 3.82
C ARG A 52 -16.94 1.33 3.52
N ALA A 53 -16.11 1.16 2.47
CA ALA A 53 -15.11 2.16 2.07
C ALA A 53 -15.78 3.43 1.50
N THR A 54 -16.92 3.31 0.84
CA THR A 54 -17.63 4.40 0.15
C THR A 54 -18.96 4.75 0.81
N GLU A 55 -19.15 4.32 2.06
CA GLU A 55 -20.36 4.59 2.85
C GLU A 55 -20.71 6.09 2.86
N GLY A 56 -21.99 6.40 2.59
CA GLY A 56 -22.52 7.76 2.56
C GLY A 56 -22.10 8.64 1.37
N LEU A 57 -21.13 8.22 0.55
CA LEU A 57 -20.63 9.06 -0.55
C LEU A 57 -21.67 9.22 -1.66
N GLN A 58 -22.37 8.16 -2.07
CA GLN A 58 -23.39 8.28 -3.12
C GLN A 58 -24.59 9.15 -2.68
N GLU A 59 -25.00 9.05 -1.41
CA GLU A 59 -26.06 9.92 -0.86
C GLU A 59 -25.66 11.39 -0.94
N LYS A 60 -24.38 11.70 -0.66
CA LYS A 60 -23.86 13.07 -0.65
C LYS A 60 -23.59 13.65 -2.05
N PHE A 61 -22.99 12.87 -2.95
CA PHE A 61 -22.48 13.36 -4.25
C PHE A 61 -23.32 12.90 -5.45
N GLY A 62 -24.30 12.02 -5.24
CA GLY A 62 -25.19 11.52 -6.28
C GLY A 62 -24.65 10.30 -7.03
N ALA A 63 -25.57 9.61 -7.70
CA ALA A 63 -25.29 8.37 -8.44
C ALA A 63 -24.42 8.58 -9.70
N ASP A 64 -24.28 9.82 -10.18
CA ASP A 64 -23.42 10.16 -11.33
C ASP A 64 -21.94 10.31 -10.94
N ARG A 65 -21.63 10.46 -9.65
CA ARG A 65 -20.28 10.65 -9.10
C ARG A 65 -19.75 9.43 -8.36
N VAL A 66 -20.65 8.58 -7.85
CA VAL A 66 -20.35 7.34 -7.13
C VAL A 66 -21.21 6.24 -7.76
N VAL A 67 -20.63 5.48 -8.68
CA VAL A 67 -21.34 4.69 -9.70
C VAL A 67 -21.17 3.19 -9.46
N ASP A 68 -22.27 2.47 -9.26
CA ASP A 68 -22.26 1.00 -9.29
C ASP A 68 -22.08 0.50 -10.74
N THR A 69 -21.12 -0.38 -10.96
CA THR A 69 -20.83 -0.96 -12.28
C THR A 69 -21.44 -2.36 -12.43
N PRO A 70 -21.61 -2.88 -13.66
CA PRO A 70 -21.77 -4.31 -13.88
C PRO A 70 -20.58 -5.09 -13.27
N LEU A 71 -20.83 -6.35 -12.91
CA LEU A 71 -19.81 -7.25 -12.36
C LEU A 71 -18.87 -7.74 -13.47
N ALA A 72 -17.83 -6.95 -13.73
CA ALA A 72 -16.85 -7.18 -14.80
C ALA A 72 -15.63 -6.27 -14.63
N GLU A 73 -14.57 -6.76 -13.98
CA GLU A 73 -13.39 -5.99 -13.59
C GLU A 73 -12.66 -5.37 -14.79
N SER A 74 -12.60 -6.11 -15.91
CA SER A 74 -12.07 -5.59 -17.18
C SER A 74 -12.87 -4.40 -17.71
N GLY A 75 -14.20 -4.42 -17.54
CA GLY A 75 -15.10 -3.33 -17.91
C GLY A 75 -14.95 -2.12 -17.00
N ILE A 76 -14.74 -2.33 -15.70
CA ILE A 76 -14.47 -1.27 -14.72
C ILE A 76 -13.22 -0.50 -15.17
N ILE A 77 -12.08 -1.18 -15.31
CA ILE A 77 -10.82 -0.53 -15.69
C ILE A 77 -10.89 0.04 -17.11
N GLY A 78 -11.46 -0.67 -18.07
CA GLY A 78 -11.65 -0.17 -19.44
C GLY A 78 -12.44 1.13 -19.50
N THR A 79 -13.51 1.22 -18.71
CA THR A 79 -14.33 2.44 -18.58
C THR A 79 -13.53 3.56 -17.91
N SER A 80 -12.78 3.26 -16.84
CA SER A 80 -11.93 4.23 -16.17
C SER A 80 -10.84 4.80 -17.09
N ILE A 81 -10.25 3.98 -17.97
CA ILE A 81 -9.31 4.46 -18.99
C ILE A 81 -9.99 5.48 -19.91
N GLY A 82 -11.19 5.15 -20.41
CA GLY A 82 -11.96 6.05 -21.27
C GLY A 82 -12.30 7.37 -20.58
N LEU A 83 -12.72 7.32 -19.32
CA LEU A 83 -12.97 8.50 -18.49
C LEU A 83 -11.70 9.35 -18.33
N ALA A 84 -10.59 8.74 -17.94
CA ALA A 84 -9.33 9.43 -17.68
C ALA A 84 -8.76 10.12 -18.94
N VAL A 85 -8.82 9.44 -20.10
CA VAL A 85 -8.41 10.01 -21.39
C VAL A 85 -9.27 11.21 -21.79
N ASN A 86 -10.53 11.26 -21.35
CA ASN A 86 -11.46 12.37 -21.60
C ASN A 86 -11.46 13.42 -20.47
N GLY A 87 -10.46 13.39 -19.58
CA GLY A 87 -10.23 14.43 -18.58
C GLY A 87 -10.94 14.25 -17.24
N PHE A 88 -11.62 13.11 -17.02
CA PHE A 88 -12.09 12.72 -15.69
C PHE A 88 -10.96 12.16 -14.82
N LYS A 89 -11.23 12.03 -13.53
CA LYS A 89 -10.31 11.49 -12.50
C LYS A 89 -10.95 10.28 -11.82
N PRO A 90 -10.93 9.09 -12.45
CA PRO A 90 -11.61 7.94 -11.90
C PRO A 90 -10.82 7.31 -10.75
N ILE A 91 -11.54 6.99 -9.68
CA ILE A 91 -11.12 6.11 -8.59
C ILE A 91 -11.90 4.80 -8.77
N ALA A 92 -11.26 3.82 -9.41
CA ALA A 92 -11.82 2.52 -9.69
C ALA A 92 -11.61 1.58 -8.50
N GLU A 93 -12.68 0.95 -8.00
CA GLU A 93 -12.58 -0.10 -6.99
C GLU A 93 -12.65 -1.48 -7.65
N ILE A 94 -11.61 -2.30 -7.42
CA ILE A 94 -11.65 -3.73 -7.62
C ILE A 94 -11.94 -4.36 -6.26
N GLN A 95 -12.99 -5.16 -6.16
CA GLN A 95 -13.55 -5.56 -4.86
C GLN A 95 -12.55 -6.35 -3.98
N PHE A 96 -11.68 -7.14 -4.59
CA PHE A 96 -10.54 -7.82 -3.95
C PHE A 96 -9.38 -7.91 -4.93
N LEU A 97 -8.13 -7.83 -4.47
CA LEU A 97 -6.96 -7.89 -5.34
C LEU A 97 -6.94 -9.18 -6.19
N GLY A 98 -7.36 -10.32 -5.65
CA GLY A 98 -7.42 -11.56 -6.45
C GLY A 98 -8.47 -11.53 -7.57
N PHE A 99 -9.42 -10.59 -7.56
CA PHE A 99 -10.36 -10.39 -8.67
C PHE A 99 -9.81 -9.46 -9.75
N ILE A 100 -8.62 -8.90 -9.59
CA ILE A 100 -8.04 -7.99 -10.59
C ILE A 100 -7.63 -8.70 -11.89
N TYR A 101 -7.53 -10.03 -11.89
CA TYR A 101 -6.95 -10.80 -13.00
C TYR A 101 -7.66 -10.58 -14.35
N PRO A 102 -9.00 -10.48 -14.46
CA PRO A 102 -9.66 -10.12 -15.71
C PRO A 102 -9.28 -8.71 -16.20
N ALA A 103 -9.01 -7.78 -15.28
CA ALA A 103 -8.59 -6.41 -15.59
C ALA A 103 -7.09 -6.28 -15.87
N TYR A 104 -6.30 -7.33 -15.60
CA TYR A 104 -4.84 -7.31 -15.75
C TYR A 104 -4.41 -6.91 -17.17
N GLU A 105 -5.11 -7.40 -18.19
CA GLU A 105 -4.86 -7.04 -19.58
C GLU A 105 -4.97 -5.52 -19.77
N GLN A 106 -6.09 -4.92 -19.37
CA GLN A 106 -6.31 -3.47 -19.44
C GLN A 106 -5.20 -2.70 -18.72
N ILE A 107 -4.79 -3.17 -17.54
CA ILE A 107 -3.74 -2.50 -16.75
C ILE A 107 -2.37 -2.58 -17.46
N MET A 108 -1.99 -3.77 -17.90
CA MET A 108 -0.67 -4.05 -18.48
C MET A 108 -0.51 -3.47 -19.89
N THR A 109 -1.56 -3.49 -20.71
CA THR A 109 -1.48 -3.09 -22.11
C THR A 109 -1.95 -1.66 -22.34
N HIS A 110 -2.80 -1.09 -21.49
CA HIS A 110 -3.36 0.25 -21.69
C HIS A 110 -2.97 1.21 -20.57
N VAL A 111 -3.35 0.95 -19.32
CA VAL A 111 -3.11 1.86 -18.18
C VAL A 111 -1.64 2.26 -18.09
N SER A 112 -0.73 1.28 -18.05
CA SER A 112 0.71 1.55 -17.92
C SER A 112 1.36 2.17 -19.16
N ARG A 113 0.68 2.18 -20.32
CA ARG A 113 1.33 2.46 -21.61
C ARG A 113 0.78 3.67 -22.36
N ILE A 114 -0.42 4.16 -22.07
CA ILE A 114 -1.08 5.19 -22.90
C ILE A 114 -0.24 6.47 -23.00
N ARG A 115 0.35 6.95 -21.90
CA ARG A 115 1.23 8.13 -21.93
C ARG A 115 2.39 7.94 -22.90
N MET A 116 3.11 6.82 -22.78
CA MET A 116 4.24 6.50 -23.67
C MET A 116 3.79 6.28 -25.12
N ARG A 117 2.75 5.46 -25.32
CA ARG A 117 2.19 5.08 -26.63
C ARG A 117 1.74 6.29 -27.43
N SER A 118 1.15 7.27 -26.76
CA SER A 118 0.64 8.50 -27.38
C SER A 118 1.66 9.64 -27.39
N MET A 119 2.91 9.42 -26.94
CA MET A 119 3.90 10.49 -26.75
C MET A 119 3.32 11.67 -25.95
N SER A 120 2.64 11.35 -24.85
CA SER A 120 1.94 12.28 -23.94
C SER A 120 0.77 13.07 -24.53
N HIS A 121 0.27 12.73 -25.73
CA HIS A 121 -0.98 13.33 -26.22
C HIS A 121 -2.19 12.92 -25.38
N PHE A 122 -2.17 11.71 -24.82
CA PHE A 122 -3.16 11.21 -23.88
C PHE A 122 -2.48 10.68 -22.61
N THR A 123 -3.14 10.88 -21.48
CA THR A 123 -2.71 10.40 -20.17
C THR A 123 -3.89 9.71 -19.48
N VAL A 124 -3.60 8.87 -18.49
CA VAL A 124 -4.62 8.16 -17.71
C VAL A 124 -4.45 8.44 -16.21
N PRO A 125 -4.71 9.68 -15.75
CA PRO A 125 -4.66 10.03 -14.33
C PRO A 125 -5.81 9.35 -13.59
N MET A 126 -5.54 8.20 -12.98
CA MET A 126 -6.54 7.39 -12.30
C MET A 126 -5.97 6.64 -11.11
N VAL A 127 -6.85 6.32 -10.16
CA VAL A 127 -6.53 5.45 -9.03
C VAL A 127 -7.27 4.13 -9.20
N ILE A 128 -6.55 3.02 -9.05
CA ILE A 128 -7.13 1.69 -8.88
C ILE A 128 -6.97 1.34 -7.41
N ARG A 129 -8.07 1.13 -6.70
CA ARG A 129 -8.07 0.69 -5.30
C ARG A 129 -8.44 -0.79 -5.26
N ALA A 130 -7.72 -1.56 -4.46
CA ALA A 130 -8.01 -2.97 -4.27
C ALA A 130 -7.70 -3.39 -2.82
N PRO A 131 -8.69 -3.93 -2.08
CA PRO A 131 -8.44 -4.61 -0.83
C PRO A 131 -7.54 -5.83 -1.06
N TYR A 132 -6.50 -6.02 -0.24
CA TYR A 132 -5.56 -7.14 -0.39
C TYR A 132 -5.09 -7.71 0.96
N GLY A 133 -4.43 -8.87 0.89
CA GLY A 133 -3.76 -9.52 2.01
C GLY A 133 -4.64 -10.53 2.75
N ALA A 134 -4.01 -11.39 3.54
CA ALA A 134 -4.70 -12.46 4.27
C ALA A 134 -4.94 -12.09 5.74
N GLY A 135 -5.41 -13.06 6.53
CA GLY A 135 -5.59 -12.93 7.97
C GLY A 135 -6.97 -12.43 8.38
N ILE A 136 -7.95 -12.55 7.49
CA ILE A 136 -9.36 -12.24 7.72
C ILE A 136 -10.28 -13.45 7.52
N ARG A 137 -9.71 -14.66 7.30
CA ARG A 137 -10.45 -15.91 7.08
C ARG A 137 -11.41 -15.84 5.89
N ALA A 138 -10.98 -15.17 4.82
CA ALA A 138 -11.80 -15.01 3.62
C ALA A 138 -11.82 -16.30 2.77
N PRO A 139 -12.79 -16.43 1.85
CA PRO A 139 -12.80 -17.51 0.86
C PRO A 139 -11.57 -17.45 -0.07
N GLU A 140 -11.38 -18.51 -0.85
CA GLU A 140 -10.33 -18.58 -1.89
C GLU A 140 -10.31 -17.29 -2.73
N ILE A 141 -9.11 -16.87 -3.19
CA ILE A 141 -8.83 -15.70 -4.03
C ILE A 141 -9.13 -14.31 -3.40
N HIS A 142 -9.61 -14.25 -2.16
CA HIS A 142 -9.81 -12.97 -1.47
C HIS A 142 -8.57 -12.49 -0.72
N SER A 143 -7.61 -13.39 -0.47
CA SER A 143 -6.46 -13.15 0.43
C SER A 143 -5.11 -13.06 -0.27
N ASP A 144 -5.13 -13.00 -1.60
CA ASP A 144 -3.93 -12.98 -2.43
C ASP A 144 -3.12 -11.69 -2.19
N SER A 145 -1.79 -11.86 -2.15
CA SER A 145 -0.81 -10.77 -2.21
C SER A 145 0.01 -10.94 -3.48
N THR A 146 -0.45 -10.29 -4.56
CA THR A 146 0.12 -10.39 -5.92
C THR A 146 0.67 -9.05 -6.43
N GLU A 147 1.12 -8.19 -5.52
CA GLU A 147 1.72 -6.88 -5.82
C GLU A 147 2.83 -6.96 -6.88
N THR A 148 3.64 -8.04 -6.88
CA THR A 148 4.77 -8.20 -7.81
C THR A 148 4.32 -8.15 -9.28
N LEU A 149 3.10 -8.61 -9.58
CA LEU A 149 2.56 -8.53 -10.94
C LEU A 149 2.55 -7.07 -11.45
N PHE A 150 2.31 -6.11 -10.55
CA PHE A 150 2.17 -4.69 -10.86
C PHE A 150 3.46 -3.91 -10.64
N THR A 151 4.31 -4.29 -9.68
CA THR A 151 5.62 -3.65 -9.51
C THR A 151 6.58 -3.96 -10.68
N HIS A 152 6.31 -5.03 -11.43
CA HIS A 152 7.00 -5.34 -12.68
C HIS A 152 6.49 -4.54 -13.90
N MET A 153 5.59 -3.56 -13.73
CA MET A 153 5.02 -2.77 -14.83
C MET A 153 5.52 -1.32 -14.84
N PRO A 154 6.47 -0.95 -15.72
CA PRO A 154 6.79 0.45 -15.95
C PRO A 154 5.56 1.24 -16.43
N GLY A 155 5.31 2.40 -15.81
CA GLY A 155 4.22 3.31 -16.17
C GLY A 155 2.99 3.25 -15.26
N ILE A 156 3.02 2.43 -14.21
CA ILE A 156 2.11 2.52 -13.06
C ILE A 156 2.92 2.80 -11.79
N LYS A 157 2.27 3.27 -10.72
CA LYS A 157 2.83 3.31 -9.36
C LYS A 157 2.03 2.37 -8.46
N VAL A 158 2.67 1.76 -7.47
CA VAL A 158 2.02 0.84 -6.52
C VAL A 158 2.29 1.31 -5.11
N VAL A 159 1.24 1.62 -4.35
CA VAL A 159 1.31 2.05 -2.95
C VAL A 159 0.53 1.10 -2.06
N CYS A 160 1.00 0.93 -0.83
CA CYS A 160 0.48 -0.01 0.15
C CYS A 160 0.56 0.61 1.56
N PRO A 161 -0.42 1.45 1.96
CA PRO A 161 -0.46 2.03 3.30
C PRO A 161 -0.54 0.96 4.39
N SER A 162 0.13 1.20 5.52
CA SER A 162 0.07 0.34 6.71
C SER A 162 -0.86 0.85 7.81
N ASN A 163 -1.26 2.12 7.76
CA ASN A 163 -2.00 2.80 8.84
C ASN A 163 -3.00 3.84 8.29
N PRO A 164 -3.94 4.35 9.12
CA PRO A 164 -4.95 5.31 8.69
C PRO A 164 -4.39 6.62 8.12
N TYR A 165 -3.31 7.17 8.71
CA TYR A 165 -2.69 8.41 8.23
C TYR A 165 -2.14 8.23 6.81
N ASP A 166 -1.35 7.17 6.60
CA ASP A 166 -0.76 6.90 5.30
C ASP A 166 -1.83 6.52 4.26
N ALA A 167 -2.89 5.82 4.66
CA ALA A 167 -3.97 5.46 3.75
C ALA A 167 -4.67 6.67 3.14
N LYS A 168 -5.02 7.66 3.95
CA LYS A 168 -5.61 8.92 3.44
C LYS A 168 -4.61 9.71 2.62
N GLY A 169 -3.40 9.92 3.15
CA GLY A 169 -2.39 10.75 2.50
C GLY A 169 -1.90 10.18 1.16
N LEU A 170 -1.68 8.87 1.07
CA LEU A 170 -1.27 8.20 -0.17
C LEU A 170 -2.41 8.13 -1.19
N LEU A 171 -3.66 7.95 -0.76
CA LEU A 171 -4.81 7.97 -1.67
C LEU A 171 -4.99 9.34 -2.32
N ILE A 172 -4.87 10.41 -1.53
CA ILE A 172 -4.95 11.78 -2.06
C ILE A 172 -3.77 12.04 -2.99
N ALA A 173 -2.55 11.67 -2.59
CA ALA A 173 -1.37 11.80 -3.45
C ALA A 173 -1.52 11.00 -4.76
N ALA A 174 -2.11 9.81 -4.70
CA ALA A 174 -2.37 8.96 -5.86
C ALA A 174 -3.33 9.62 -6.87
N MET A 175 -4.34 10.35 -6.38
CA MET A 175 -5.27 11.05 -7.27
C MET A 175 -4.73 12.37 -7.81
N GLU A 176 -3.78 12.99 -7.10
CA GLU A 176 -3.04 14.16 -7.58
C GLU A 176 -1.93 13.81 -8.57
N ASP A 177 -1.51 12.55 -8.59
CA ASP A 177 -0.51 12.05 -9.50
C ASP A 177 -1.02 12.08 -10.95
N PRO A 178 -0.22 12.57 -11.92
CA PRO A 178 -0.64 12.55 -13.32
C PRO A 178 -0.62 11.14 -13.92
N ASP A 179 0.04 10.18 -13.27
CA ASP A 179 0.17 8.77 -13.70
C ASP A 179 -0.77 7.85 -12.92
N PRO A 180 -1.12 6.68 -13.48
CA PRO A 180 -2.01 5.75 -12.80
C PRO A 180 -1.35 5.13 -11.57
N VAL A 181 -2.12 5.03 -10.48
CA VAL A 181 -1.64 4.49 -9.20
C VAL A 181 -2.55 3.37 -8.71
N LEU A 182 -1.97 2.22 -8.40
CA LEU A 182 -2.61 1.11 -7.69
C LEU A 182 -2.42 1.29 -6.18
N VAL A 183 -3.51 1.47 -5.46
CA VAL A 183 -3.56 1.59 -3.99
C VAL A 183 -4.04 0.25 -3.42
N LEU A 184 -3.11 -0.46 -2.77
CA LEU A 184 -3.36 -1.74 -2.13
C LEU A 184 -3.78 -1.54 -0.67
N GLU A 185 -5.00 -1.94 -0.34
CA GLU A 185 -5.58 -1.70 0.97
C GLU A 185 -5.59 -2.95 1.82
N THR A 186 -4.75 -3.00 2.83
CA THR A 186 -4.65 -4.17 3.70
C THR A 186 -5.95 -4.41 4.46
N MET A 187 -6.67 -5.48 4.12
CA MET A 187 -7.99 -5.77 4.70
C MET A 187 -7.93 -5.95 6.21
N LYS A 188 -6.85 -6.59 6.69
CA LYS A 188 -6.59 -6.80 8.12
C LYS A 188 -6.49 -5.48 8.89
N ASN A 189 -6.06 -4.38 8.25
CA ASN A 189 -5.88 -3.09 8.92
C ASN A 189 -7.10 -2.18 8.85
N TYR A 190 -8.12 -2.50 8.05
CA TYR A 190 -9.28 -1.61 7.88
C TYR A 190 -9.92 -1.16 9.19
N ARG A 191 -9.97 -2.05 10.19
CA ARG A 191 -10.60 -1.82 11.50
C ARG A 191 -9.71 -2.25 12.68
N SER A 192 -8.41 -2.48 12.45
CA SER A 192 -7.52 -3.00 13.49
C SER A 192 -7.18 -1.96 14.56
N GLN A 193 -7.01 -0.71 14.15
CA GLN A 193 -6.61 0.40 15.03
C GLN A 193 -7.27 1.71 14.61
N ARG A 194 -7.31 2.66 15.55
CA ARG A 194 -7.66 4.07 15.30
C ARG A 194 -6.44 4.91 15.56
N GLU A 195 -6.21 5.89 14.70
CA GLU A 195 -5.11 6.85 14.82
C GLU A 195 -5.62 8.27 14.59
N GLU A 196 -4.85 9.24 15.07
CA GLU A 196 -5.12 10.66 14.79
C GLU A 196 -4.81 10.97 13.33
N VAL A 197 -5.86 11.29 12.57
CA VAL A 197 -5.78 11.64 11.16
C VAL A 197 -6.21 13.09 11.00
N PRO A 198 -5.42 13.97 10.33
CA PRO A 198 -5.84 15.33 10.03
C PRO A 198 -7.17 15.35 9.27
N VAL A 199 -8.11 16.20 9.70
CA VAL A 199 -9.44 16.33 9.08
C VAL A 199 -9.32 16.93 7.67
N GLY A 200 -8.43 17.90 7.48
CA GLY A 200 -8.15 18.52 6.20
C GLY A 200 -7.45 17.60 5.20
N LYS A 201 -7.27 18.11 3.98
CA LYS A 201 -6.49 17.45 2.93
C LYS A 201 -4.99 17.54 3.25
N TYR A 202 -4.28 16.43 3.08
CA TYR A 202 -2.82 16.35 3.11
C TYR A 202 -2.38 15.19 2.22
N THR A 203 -1.10 15.16 1.87
CA THR A 203 -0.49 14.10 1.06
C THR A 203 0.65 13.44 1.80
N VAL A 204 0.89 12.17 1.46
CA VAL A 204 2.12 11.46 1.78
C VAL A 204 2.84 11.20 0.45
N GLU A 205 4.12 11.53 0.37
CA GLU A 205 4.89 11.47 -0.87
C GLU A 205 4.99 10.02 -1.39
N ILE A 206 4.57 9.79 -2.63
CA ILE A 206 4.74 8.50 -3.31
C ILE A 206 6.22 8.31 -3.64
N GLY A 207 6.72 7.10 -3.42
CA GLY A 207 8.13 6.75 -3.59
C GLY A 207 8.98 6.98 -2.34
N LYS A 208 8.35 7.32 -1.20
CA LYS A 208 9.02 7.50 0.10
C LYS A 208 8.53 6.50 1.15
N GLY A 209 9.48 5.80 1.76
CA GLY A 209 9.25 4.97 2.94
C GLY A 209 9.30 5.77 4.24
N LYS A 210 9.11 5.10 5.37
CA LYS A 210 9.29 5.69 6.70
C LYS A 210 9.95 4.70 7.65
N VAL A 211 10.94 5.19 8.41
CA VAL A 211 11.40 4.48 9.61
C VAL A 211 10.34 4.67 10.69
N VAL A 212 9.62 3.61 11.03
CA VAL A 212 8.56 3.62 12.05
C VAL A 212 9.08 3.28 13.44
N ARG A 213 10.28 2.66 13.50
CA ARG A 213 11.01 2.39 14.74
C ARG A 213 12.51 2.45 14.45
N GLU A 214 13.25 3.25 15.20
CA GLU A 214 14.72 3.30 15.12
C GLU A 214 15.34 2.06 15.78
N GLY A 215 16.47 1.60 15.22
CA GLY A 215 17.26 0.52 15.80
C GLY A 215 18.68 0.43 15.23
N THR A 216 19.49 -0.47 15.77
CA THR A 216 20.94 -0.50 15.51
C THR A 216 21.49 -1.85 15.05
N ASP A 217 20.80 -2.96 15.29
CA ASP A 217 21.39 -4.29 15.11
C ASP A 217 20.91 -4.99 13.84
N VAL A 218 19.66 -4.73 13.43
CA VAL A 218 19.03 -5.31 12.23
C VAL A 218 17.94 -4.38 11.69
N THR A 219 17.86 -4.27 10.36
CA THR A 219 16.78 -3.58 9.65
C THR A 219 15.68 -4.56 9.26
N LEU A 220 14.44 -4.29 9.65
CA LEU A 220 13.24 -4.99 9.23
C LEU A 220 12.52 -4.16 8.16
N ILE A 221 12.32 -4.73 6.98
CA ILE A 221 11.66 -4.06 5.85
C ILE A 221 10.32 -4.72 5.62
N ALA A 222 9.23 -3.97 5.78
CA ALA A 222 7.86 -4.47 5.65
C ALA A 222 6.96 -3.45 4.95
N TRP A 223 5.76 -3.89 4.58
CA TRP A 223 4.68 -3.03 4.09
C TRP A 223 3.32 -3.56 4.54
N GLY A 224 2.32 -2.70 4.48
CA GLY A 224 0.95 -3.09 4.81
C GLY A 224 0.81 -3.66 6.22
N ALA A 225 0.10 -4.79 6.36
CA ALA A 225 -0.20 -5.37 7.66
C ALA A 225 1.04 -5.99 8.32
N MET A 226 2.09 -6.29 7.54
CA MET A 226 3.34 -6.84 8.07
C MET A 226 4.13 -5.84 8.90
N VAL A 227 3.89 -4.53 8.76
CA VAL A 227 4.52 -3.51 9.61
C VAL A 227 4.14 -3.72 11.07
N ALA A 228 2.85 -3.88 11.38
CA ALA A 228 2.38 -4.13 12.73
C ALA A 228 2.85 -5.50 13.29
N ILE A 229 3.06 -6.49 12.43
CA ILE A 229 3.60 -7.79 12.83
C ILE A 229 5.11 -7.69 13.12
N ALA A 230 5.85 -6.91 12.32
CA ALA A 230 7.25 -6.60 12.54
C ALA A 230 7.48 -5.83 13.85
N GLU A 231 6.61 -4.87 14.20
CA GLU A 231 6.67 -4.17 15.49
C GLU A 231 6.53 -5.14 16.68
N LYS A 232 5.56 -6.07 16.60
CA LYS A 232 5.38 -7.12 17.62
C LYS A 232 6.60 -8.02 17.73
N ALA A 233 7.24 -8.36 16.62
CA ALA A 233 8.46 -9.15 16.60
C ALA A 233 9.65 -8.38 17.19
N ALA A 234 9.80 -7.09 16.86
CA ALA A 234 10.84 -6.23 17.41
C ALA A 234 10.74 -6.06 18.92
N VAL A 235 9.53 -5.93 19.49
CA VAL A 235 9.32 -5.94 20.95
C VAL A 235 9.74 -7.26 21.59
N GLN A 236 9.59 -8.39 20.89
CA GLN A 236 10.06 -9.69 21.38
C GLN A 236 11.58 -9.84 21.27
N ALA A 237 12.18 -9.36 20.18
CA ALA A 237 13.63 -9.37 19.95
C ALA A 237 14.37 -8.45 20.95
N GLU A 238 13.78 -7.32 21.33
CA GLU A 238 14.33 -6.40 22.33
C GLU A 238 14.50 -7.06 23.71
N LYS A 239 13.58 -7.95 24.09
CA LYS A 239 13.70 -8.76 25.33
C LYS A 239 14.92 -9.70 25.30
N LYS A 240 15.46 -9.98 24.12
CA LYS A 240 16.68 -10.75 23.89
C LYS A 240 17.90 -9.86 23.65
N GLY A 241 17.76 -8.54 23.82
CA GLY A 241 18.85 -7.58 23.64
C GLY A 241 19.14 -7.21 22.19
N ILE A 242 18.21 -7.42 21.26
CA ILE A 242 18.37 -7.09 19.83
C ILE A 242 17.55 -5.84 19.49
N SER A 243 18.23 -4.80 19.04
CA SER A 243 17.67 -3.52 18.60
C SER A 243 17.28 -3.55 17.12
N CYS A 244 15.99 -3.56 16.83
CA CYS A 244 15.46 -3.65 15.46
C CYS A 244 15.01 -2.28 14.94
N GLU A 245 15.57 -1.87 13.80
CA GLU A 245 15.03 -0.78 12.99
C GLU A 245 13.88 -1.32 12.11
N ILE A 246 12.80 -0.57 11.95
CA ILE A 246 11.66 -0.98 11.10
C ILE A 246 11.39 0.10 10.06
N ILE A 247 11.40 -0.31 8.80
CA ILE A 247 10.99 0.47 7.64
C ILE A 247 9.62 -0.02 7.17
N ASP A 248 8.66 0.90 7.12
CA ASP A 248 7.46 0.76 6.29
C ASP A 248 7.76 1.32 4.90
N LEU A 249 7.70 0.48 3.87
CA LEU A 249 8.00 0.91 2.50
C LEU A 249 7.00 1.94 1.98
N ARG A 250 5.70 1.83 2.34
CA ARG A 250 4.57 2.63 1.83
C ARG A 250 4.33 2.60 0.33
N THR A 251 5.37 2.76 -0.48
CA THR A 251 5.38 2.64 -1.94
C THR A 251 6.20 1.42 -2.33
N LEU A 252 5.57 0.53 -3.09
CA LEU A 252 6.18 -0.70 -3.61
C LEU A 252 6.76 -0.51 -5.01
N TYR A 253 6.28 0.49 -5.75
CA TYR A 253 6.88 0.91 -7.01
C TYR A 253 6.54 2.37 -7.32
N PRO A 254 7.53 3.26 -7.52
CA PRO A 254 8.97 3.04 -7.35
C PRO A 254 9.38 2.88 -5.87
N ILE A 255 10.26 1.93 -5.58
CA ILE A 255 10.76 1.67 -4.20
C ILE A 255 11.71 2.79 -3.76
N ASP A 256 11.59 3.24 -2.51
CA ASP A 256 12.57 4.12 -1.86
C ASP A 256 13.88 3.38 -1.59
N ARG A 257 14.83 3.47 -2.53
CA ARG A 257 16.13 2.81 -2.42
C ARG A 257 17.01 3.43 -1.33
N ASP A 258 16.86 4.74 -1.11
CA ASP A 258 17.75 5.50 -0.23
C ASP A 258 17.49 5.16 1.23
N ILE A 259 16.22 5.05 1.65
CA ILE A 259 15.88 4.68 3.03
C ILE A 259 16.37 3.26 3.37
N ILE A 260 16.24 2.33 2.42
CA ILE A 260 16.73 0.94 2.55
C ILE A 260 18.25 0.95 2.70
N ALA A 261 18.95 1.64 1.80
CA ALA A 261 20.41 1.71 1.83
C ALA A 261 20.91 2.32 3.15
N GLN A 262 20.39 3.48 3.55
CA GLN A 262 20.79 4.17 4.78
C GLN A 262 20.59 3.29 6.03
N SER A 263 19.44 2.63 6.13
CA SER A 263 19.13 1.76 7.26
C SER A 263 20.03 0.52 7.30
N VAL A 264 20.18 -0.18 6.16
CA VAL A 264 21.00 -1.40 6.12
C VAL A 264 22.49 -1.09 6.30
N GLN A 265 22.99 0.04 5.83
CA GLN A 265 24.37 0.46 6.10
C GLN A 265 24.59 0.78 7.59
N LYS A 266 23.54 1.30 8.28
CA LYS A 266 23.57 1.54 9.73
C LYS A 266 23.57 0.24 10.53
N THR A 267 22.66 -0.68 10.22
CA THR A 267 22.43 -1.90 11.02
C THR A 267 23.27 -3.10 10.56
N THR A 268 23.83 -3.05 9.35
CA THR A 268 24.67 -4.08 8.70
C THR A 268 23.96 -5.42 8.42
N ARG A 269 22.65 -5.50 8.66
CA ARG A 269 21.83 -6.73 8.61
C ARG A 269 20.41 -6.40 8.19
N ALA A 270 19.75 -7.31 7.46
CA ALA A 270 18.39 -7.07 7.00
C ALA A 270 17.51 -8.32 7.06
N VAL A 271 16.23 -8.11 7.39
CA VAL A 271 15.13 -9.08 7.27
C VAL A 271 14.00 -8.43 6.48
N ILE A 272 13.54 -9.08 5.43
CA ILE A 272 12.44 -8.59 4.59
C ILE A 272 11.18 -9.42 4.90
N ILE A 273 10.05 -8.75 5.12
CA ILE A 273 8.83 -9.35 5.65
C ILE A 273 7.63 -8.98 4.76
N HIS A 274 6.99 -9.99 4.16
CA HIS A 274 5.80 -9.78 3.32
C HIS A 274 4.88 -11.00 3.25
N GLU A 275 3.59 -10.79 3.00
CA GLU A 275 2.60 -11.89 2.96
C GLU A 275 2.65 -12.72 1.67
N ALA A 276 3.13 -12.11 0.58
CA ALA A 276 3.26 -12.78 -0.71
C ALA A 276 4.23 -13.98 -0.64
N HIS A 277 4.10 -14.86 -1.63
CA HIS A 277 4.95 -16.04 -1.82
C HIS A 277 6.44 -15.68 -1.79
N HIS A 278 7.26 -16.62 -1.30
CA HIS A 278 8.71 -16.45 -1.22
C HIS A 278 9.35 -16.28 -2.60
N THR A 279 8.96 -17.13 -3.55
CA THR A 279 9.50 -17.16 -4.90
C THR A 279 8.81 -16.14 -5.78
N GLY A 280 9.61 -15.28 -6.43
CA GLY A 280 9.09 -14.22 -7.30
C GLY A 280 8.40 -13.06 -6.57
N GLY A 281 8.48 -13.01 -5.24
CA GLY A 281 7.98 -11.89 -4.45
C GLY A 281 8.84 -10.63 -4.58
N LEU A 282 8.27 -9.47 -4.24
CA LEU A 282 8.96 -8.17 -4.23
C LEU A 282 10.22 -8.16 -3.34
N GLY A 283 10.30 -9.06 -2.35
CA GLY A 283 11.50 -9.26 -1.55
C GLY A 283 12.77 -9.52 -2.39
N ASN A 284 12.66 -10.06 -3.60
CA ASN A 284 13.80 -10.25 -4.50
C ASN A 284 14.38 -8.92 -5.02
N ASP A 285 13.53 -7.95 -5.34
CA ASP A 285 13.96 -6.63 -5.79
C ASP A 285 14.62 -5.87 -4.64
N ILE A 286 14.10 -6.02 -3.42
CA ILE A 286 14.69 -5.43 -2.21
C ILE A 286 16.06 -6.06 -1.92
N VAL A 287 16.20 -7.38 -2.02
CA VAL A 287 17.52 -8.06 -1.92
C VAL A 287 18.49 -7.50 -2.96
N SER A 288 18.03 -7.28 -4.20
CA SER A 288 18.87 -6.72 -5.27
C SER A 288 19.29 -5.28 -4.96
N ILE A 289 18.37 -4.43 -4.50
CA ILE A 289 18.66 -3.05 -4.06
C ILE A 289 19.71 -3.05 -2.95
N ILE A 290 19.57 -3.91 -1.94
CA ILE A 290 20.52 -3.99 -0.83
C ILE A 290 21.90 -4.44 -1.32
N ASN A 291 21.99 -5.42 -2.22
CA ASN A 291 23.27 -5.82 -2.79
C ASN A 291 23.91 -4.70 -3.61
N ASP A 292 23.14 -3.99 -4.44
CA ASP A 292 23.68 -2.89 -5.25
C ASP A 292 24.21 -1.72 -4.41
N THR A 293 23.58 -1.46 -3.25
CA THR A 293 23.83 -0.25 -2.46
C THR A 293 24.65 -0.48 -1.19
N SER A 294 24.65 -1.71 -0.67
CA SER A 294 25.11 -2.00 0.69
C SER A 294 25.92 -3.29 0.81
N PHE A 295 26.35 -3.91 -0.29
CA PHE A 295 27.08 -5.20 -0.27
C PHE A 295 28.26 -5.24 0.71
N LEU A 296 29.10 -4.19 0.74
CA LEU A 296 30.27 -4.12 1.63
C LEU A 296 29.92 -3.93 3.12
N TYR A 297 28.67 -3.59 3.43
CA TYR A 297 28.19 -3.37 4.80
C TYR A 297 27.53 -4.61 5.39
N LEU A 298 27.14 -5.59 4.57
CA LEU A 298 26.41 -6.77 5.04
C LEU A 298 27.30 -7.69 5.88
N ARG A 299 26.87 -7.96 7.10
CA ARG A 299 27.52 -8.92 8.03
C ARG A 299 26.91 -10.32 8.00
N ALA A 300 25.74 -10.47 7.39
CA ALA A 300 25.01 -11.73 7.30
C ALA A 300 24.18 -11.76 6.01
N PRO A 301 23.82 -12.95 5.51
CA PRO A 301 22.82 -13.10 4.44
C PRO A 301 21.50 -12.42 4.82
N ILE A 302 20.84 -11.81 3.83
CA ILE A 302 19.54 -11.18 4.02
C ILE A 302 18.49 -12.27 4.18
N GLU A 303 17.74 -12.26 5.28
CA GLU A 303 16.64 -13.21 5.52
C GLU A 303 15.33 -12.68 4.94
N ARG A 304 14.50 -13.58 4.42
CA ARG A 304 13.16 -13.28 3.93
C ARG A 304 12.13 -14.12 4.68
N VAL A 305 11.21 -13.45 5.38
CA VAL A 305 10.13 -14.10 6.13
C VAL A 305 8.81 -13.83 5.41
N THR A 306 8.35 -14.81 4.65
CA THR A 306 7.29 -14.63 3.65
C THR A 306 6.13 -15.62 3.80
N GLY A 307 5.08 -15.47 2.98
CA GLY A 307 4.19 -16.60 2.66
C GLY A 307 4.97 -17.76 2.01
N PHE A 308 4.39 -18.96 2.04
CA PHE A 308 4.99 -20.13 1.39
C PHE A 308 4.68 -20.17 -0.10
N ASP A 309 5.41 -20.97 -0.89
CA ASP A 309 5.17 -21.16 -2.33
C ASP A 309 4.02 -22.13 -2.61
N VAL A 310 2.84 -21.79 -2.10
CA VAL A 310 1.56 -22.47 -2.31
C VAL A 310 0.46 -21.40 -2.43
N PRO A 311 -0.66 -21.65 -3.14
CA PRO A 311 -1.82 -20.78 -3.08
C PRO A 311 -2.22 -20.48 -1.63
N VAL A 312 -2.69 -19.26 -1.36
CA VAL A 312 -3.11 -18.86 -0.01
C VAL A 312 -4.15 -19.87 0.49
N PRO A 313 -3.86 -20.60 1.58
CA PRO A 313 -4.71 -21.71 1.96
C PRO A 313 -5.99 -21.21 2.64
N PHE A 314 -6.98 -22.08 2.71
CA PHE A 314 -8.21 -21.82 3.43
C PHE A 314 -7.95 -21.50 4.92
N PHE A 315 -8.89 -20.83 5.57
CA PHE A 315 -8.73 -20.22 6.90
C PHE A 315 -8.20 -21.16 8.01
N THR A 316 -8.31 -22.48 7.85
CA THR A 316 -7.75 -23.47 8.78
C THR A 316 -6.22 -23.50 8.80
N LEU A 317 -5.55 -23.10 7.71
CA LEU A 317 -4.09 -23.09 7.59
C LEU A 317 -3.52 -21.67 7.36
N GLU A 318 -4.37 -20.64 7.29
CA GLU A 318 -3.98 -19.25 7.02
C GLU A 318 -2.95 -18.72 8.04
N GLU A 319 -3.12 -19.05 9.33
CA GLU A 319 -2.18 -18.64 10.39
C GLU A 319 -0.80 -19.31 10.26
N HIS A 320 -0.74 -20.52 9.69
CA HIS A 320 0.52 -21.19 9.40
C HIS A 320 1.21 -20.60 8.18
N TYR A 321 0.44 -20.23 7.16
CA TYR A 321 0.93 -19.64 5.92
C TYR A 321 1.58 -18.26 6.15
N LEU A 322 0.91 -17.40 6.90
CA LEU A 322 1.34 -16.02 7.12
C LEU A 322 2.63 -15.92 7.94
N PRO A 323 3.48 -14.90 7.68
CA PRO A 323 4.52 -14.49 8.63
C PRO A 323 3.92 -14.16 10.00
N THR A 324 4.42 -14.84 11.03
CA THR A 324 4.03 -14.60 12.42
C THR A 324 5.16 -13.87 13.17
N PRO A 325 4.88 -13.21 14.30
CA PRO A 325 5.94 -12.60 15.11
C PRO A 325 7.04 -13.61 15.49
N ALA A 326 6.67 -14.86 15.76
CA ALA A 326 7.62 -15.93 16.08
C ALA A 326 8.55 -16.25 14.90
N ARG A 327 8.01 -16.38 13.68
CA ARG A 327 8.81 -16.60 12.46
C ARG A 327 9.74 -15.43 12.17
N ILE A 328 9.29 -14.19 12.43
CA ILE A 328 10.12 -12.99 12.25
C ILE A 328 11.23 -12.94 13.30
N VAL A 329 10.96 -13.25 14.57
CA VAL A 329 12.00 -13.35 15.61
C VAL A 329 13.04 -14.40 15.26
N GLU A 330 12.62 -15.57 14.76
CA GLU A 330 13.54 -16.60 14.28
C GLU A 330 14.42 -16.07 13.13
N GLY A 331 13.84 -15.35 12.17
CA GLY A 331 14.57 -14.71 11.09
C GLY A 331 15.58 -13.66 11.58
N ILE A 332 15.19 -12.84 12.57
CA ILE A 332 16.08 -11.88 13.23
C ILE A 332 17.27 -12.59 13.87
N GLU A 333 17.02 -13.64 14.66
CA GLU A 333 18.07 -14.38 15.35
C GLU A 333 19.04 -15.06 14.37
N LYS A 334 18.53 -15.60 13.25
CA LYS A 334 19.37 -16.18 12.19
C LYS A 334 20.38 -15.17 11.63
N VAL A 335 19.96 -13.93 11.39
CA VAL A 335 20.81 -12.90 10.78
C VAL A 335 21.75 -12.28 11.82
N VAL A 336 21.28 -12.10 13.06
CA VAL A 336 22.10 -11.51 14.15
C VAL A 336 23.20 -12.46 14.62
N HIS A 337 22.94 -13.77 14.63
CA HIS A 337 23.86 -14.80 15.11
C HIS A 337 24.60 -15.57 13.98
N PHE A 338 24.54 -15.09 12.74
CA PHE A 338 25.35 -15.60 11.63
C PHE A 338 26.85 -15.42 11.91
#